data_AF-A0A539D4Z4-F1
#
_entry.id   AF-A0A539D4Z4-F1
#
_cell.length_a   1.000
_cell.length_b   1.000
_cell.length_c   1.000
_cell.angle_alpha   90.00
_cell.angle_beta   90.00
_cell.angle_gamma   90.00
#
_symmetry.space_group_name_H-M   'P 1'
#
loop_
_entity.id
_entity.type
_entity.pdbx_description
1 polymer ?
#
loop_
_entity_poly.entity_id
_entity_poly.type
_entity_poly.pdbx_seq_one_letter_code
_entity_poly.pdbx_strand_id
1 'polypeptide(L)'
;MTTPEPRLTSLAHGGGCGCKLAPAVLRDILKGMPLAGPFADLMVGTETSDDAAVWRLNDSQALVATTDFFMPVVDDPFDFGRIAATNALSDVYAMGATPIFALALVGMPVSVLSTDTIGRILQGGASVCAAAGIPVAGGHSIDSVEPIYGLLALGLVHPDQVLTNRGARVGDVLILTKALEAGRSAGRACRYRRHRFRPAGPCAGDGAGRGIAGRALGGLSGPARWCRSPCQGRRAHRRIDAELGQLWRGSAVA
;
A
#
# COMPACT_ATOMS: atom_id res chain seq x y z
N MET A 1 -15.04 38.96 7.00
CA MET A 1 -15.86 37.78 7.28
C MET A 1 -15.34 36.68 6.38
N THR A 2 -14.57 35.74 6.92
CA THR A 2 -14.05 34.60 6.16
C THR A 2 -15.22 33.66 5.92
N THR A 3 -15.65 33.51 4.68
CA THR A 3 -16.63 32.48 4.32
C THR A 3 -16.08 31.14 4.78
N PRO A 4 -16.87 30.29 5.49
CA PRO A 4 -16.39 29.00 5.93
C PRO A 4 -15.99 28.15 4.73
N GLU A 5 -14.77 27.59 4.75
CA GLU A 5 -14.28 26.73 3.69
C GLU A 5 -15.14 25.46 3.58
N PRO A 6 -15.37 24.95 2.35
CA PRO A 6 -16.06 23.68 2.18
C PRO A 6 -15.24 22.53 2.74
N ARG A 7 -15.92 21.46 3.16
CA ARG A 7 -15.28 20.24 3.64
C ARG A 7 -14.47 19.59 2.52
N LEU A 8 -13.26 19.10 2.79
CA LEU A 8 -12.41 18.50 1.76
C LEU A 8 -13.09 17.34 1.02
N THR A 9 -13.81 16.47 1.74
CA THR A 9 -14.52 15.35 1.11
C THR A 9 -15.68 15.79 0.24
N SER A 10 -16.23 17.00 0.45
CA SER A 10 -17.31 17.54 -0.40
C SER A 10 -16.81 18.05 -1.76
N LEU A 11 -15.50 18.22 -1.91
CA LEU A 11 -14.85 18.64 -3.15
C LEU A 11 -14.41 17.45 -4.02
N ALA A 12 -14.57 16.21 -3.52
CA ALA A 12 -14.17 15.00 -4.23
C ALA A 12 -15.40 14.28 -4.79
N HIS A 13 -15.43 14.02 -6.11
CA HIS A 13 -16.50 13.21 -6.71
C HIS A 13 -16.40 11.71 -6.34
N GLY A 14 -15.26 11.27 -5.81
CA GLY A 14 -15.05 9.96 -5.19
C GLY A 14 -13.84 9.99 -4.26
N GLY A 15 -13.96 9.40 -3.07
CA GLY A 15 -12.88 9.42 -2.06
C GLY A 15 -11.85 8.29 -2.25
N GLY A 16 -10.56 8.63 -2.19
CA GLY A 16 -9.46 7.66 -2.03
C GLY A 16 -9.32 6.65 -3.16
N CYS A 17 -9.00 5.40 -2.83
CA CYS A 17 -8.94 4.31 -3.82
C CYS A 17 -10.27 4.08 -4.57
N GLY A 18 -11.39 4.61 -4.08
CA GLY A 18 -12.68 4.57 -4.77
C GLY A 18 -12.77 5.45 -6.01
N CYS A 19 -11.83 6.38 -6.21
CA CYS A 19 -11.73 7.19 -7.43
C CYS A 19 -10.82 6.56 -8.51
N LYS A 20 -10.16 5.42 -8.22
CA LYS A 20 -9.34 4.72 -9.21
C LYS A 20 -10.24 4.22 -10.34
N LEU A 21 -9.77 4.34 -11.59
CA LEU A 21 -10.43 3.72 -12.73
C LEU A 21 -10.57 2.21 -12.47
N ALA A 22 -11.75 1.66 -12.74
CA ALA A 22 -11.98 0.23 -12.56
C ALA A 22 -10.93 -0.57 -13.36
N PRO A 23 -10.35 -1.66 -12.82
CA PRO A 23 -9.28 -2.40 -13.49
C PRO A 23 -9.61 -2.83 -14.92
N ALA A 24 -10.87 -3.16 -15.20
CA ALA A 24 -11.34 -3.49 -16.54
C ALA A 24 -11.23 -2.30 -17.51
N VAL A 25 -11.65 -1.10 -17.07
CA VAL A 25 -11.59 0.14 -17.86
C VAL A 25 -10.13 0.53 -18.12
N LEU A 26 -9.29 0.50 -17.08
CA LEU A 26 -7.86 0.80 -17.22
C LEU A 26 -7.18 -0.17 -18.20
N ARG A 27 -7.46 -1.48 -18.09
CA ARG A 27 -6.93 -2.48 -19.01
C ARG A 27 -7.33 -2.20 -20.46
N ASP A 28 -8.56 -1.77 -20.70
CA ASP A 28 -9.02 -1.47 -22.05
C ASP A 28 -8.35 -0.22 -22.63
N ILE A 29 -8.10 0.82 -21.81
CA ILE A 29 -7.33 2.02 -22.21
C ILE A 29 -5.89 1.64 -22.56
N LEU A 30 -5.25 0.79 -21.74
CA LEU A 30 -3.84 0.41 -21.91
C LEU A 30 -3.60 -0.51 -23.11
N LYS A 31 -4.60 -1.23 -23.64
CA LYS A 31 -4.46 -2.08 -24.84
C LYS A 31 -3.95 -1.31 -26.07
N GLY A 32 -4.25 -0.02 -26.17
CA GLY A 32 -3.85 0.83 -27.28
C GLY A 32 -2.49 1.50 -27.10
N MET A 33 -1.86 1.37 -25.92
CA MET A 33 -0.52 1.93 -25.73
C MET A 33 0.52 1.11 -26.48
N PRO A 34 1.51 1.78 -27.11
CA PRO A 34 2.64 1.08 -27.69
C PRO A 34 3.31 0.24 -26.61
N LEU A 35 3.57 -1.03 -26.92
CA LEU A 35 4.35 -1.86 -26.02
C LEU A 35 5.70 -1.18 -25.77
N ALA A 36 6.08 -1.10 -24.50
CA ALA A 36 7.43 -0.67 -24.14
C ALA A 36 8.43 -1.52 -24.95
N GLY A 37 9.44 -0.87 -25.51
CA GLY A 37 10.54 -1.58 -26.18
C GLY A 37 11.21 -2.57 -25.20
N PRO A 38 12.05 -3.50 -25.69
CA PRO A 38 12.74 -4.44 -24.83
C PRO A 38 13.82 -3.71 -24.01
N PHE A 39 13.40 -3.07 -22.92
CA PHE A 39 14.29 -2.43 -21.97
C PHE A 39 14.86 -3.51 -21.04
N ALA A 40 16.08 -3.97 -21.33
CA ALA A 40 16.71 -5.07 -20.61
C ALA A 40 16.82 -4.83 -19.08
N ASP A 41 16.94 -3.57 -18.67
CA ASP A 41 17.04 -3.17 -17.27
C ASP A 41 15.67 -2.97 -16.58
N LEU A 42 14.56 -2.97 -17.33
CA LEU A 42 13.23 -2.92 -16.74
C LEU A 42 12.88 -4.32 -16.20
N MET A 43 13.06 -4.49 -14.89
CA MET A 43 12.85 -5.77 -14.20
C MET A 43 11.37 -6.07 -13.96
N VAL A 44 10.59 -5.02 -13.67
CA VAL A 44 9.15 -5.08 -13.45
C VAL A 44 8.53 -3.88 -14.16
N GLY A 45 7.76 -4.16 -15.20
CA GLY A 45 7.04 -3.17 -16.00
C GLY A 45 5.52 -3.28 -15.84
N THR A 46 4.81 -2.94 -16.91
CA THR A 46 3.33 -2.94 -16.93
C THR A 46 2.74 -4.34 -17.15
N GLU A 47 3.55 -5.31 -17.53
CA GLU A 47 3.15 -6.66 -17.90
C GLU A 47 2.70 -7.53 -16.72
N THR A 48 3.16 -7.22 -15.50
CA THR A 48 2.87 -8.00 -14.30
C THR A 48 1.78 -7.38 -13.44
N SER A 49 1.41 -6.12 -13.69
CA SER A 49 0.51 -5.32 -12.83
C SER A 49 0.96 -5.34 -11.35
N ASP A 50 2.28 -5.26 -11.10
CA ASP A 50 2.84 -5.03 -9.77
C ASP A 50 2.61 -3.57 -9.32
N ASP A 51 2.81 -3.32 -8.02
CA ASP A 51 2.50 -2.02 -7.38
C ASP A 51 3.48 -0.90 -7.75
N ALA A 52 4.65 -1.22 -8.32
CA ALA A 52 5.65 -0.24 -8.73
C ALA A 52 6.51 -0.74 -9.89
N ALA A 53 7.08 0.19 -10.65
CA ALA A 53 8.08 -0.12 -11.65
C ALA A 53 9.45 -0.36 -10.99
N VAL A 54 10.19 -1.35 -11.49
CA VAL A 54 11.53 -1.68 -10.99
C VAL A 54 12.54 -1.62 -12.13
N TRP A 55 13.55 -0.78 -11.97
CA TRP A 55 14.63 -0.57 -12.93
C TRP A 55 15.98 -0.95 -12.34
N ARG A 56 16.71 -1.86 -12.98
CA ARG A 56 18.07 -2.23 -12.58
C ARG A 56 19.02 -1.07 -12.86
N LEU A 57 19.70 -0.57 -11.83
CA LEU A 57 20.74 0.45 -11.98
C LEU A 57 22.11 -0.20 -12.18
N ASN A 58 22.38 -1.28 -11.44
CA ASN A 58 23.60 -2.07 -11.49
C ASN A 58 23.36 -3.44 -10.81
N ASP A 59 24.42 -4.23 -10.66
CA ASP A 59 24.34 -5.59 -10.07
C ASP A 59 23.86 -5.61 -8.62
N SER A 60 24.05 -4.50 -7.89
CA SER A 60 23.76 -4.40 -6.45
C SER A 60 22.53 -3.53 -6.12
N GLN A 61 22.02 -2.78 -7.09
CA GLN A 61 20.94 -1.81 -6.87
C GLN A 61 19.93 -1.81 -8.01
N ALA A 62 18.66 -1.84 -7.63
CA ALA A 62 17.51 -1.54 -8.47
C ALA A 62 16.73 -0.37 -7.85
N LEU A 63 16.25 0.51 -8.73
CA LEU A 63 15.36 1.60 -8.41
C LEU A 63 13.92 1.11 -8.46
N VAL A 64 13.19 1.32 -7.37
CA VAL A 64 11.74 1.16 -7.33
C VAL A 64 11.11 2.55 -7.45
N ALA A 65 10.20 2.71 -8.41
CA ALA A 65 9.48 3.94 -8.64
C ALA A 65 7.97 3.69 -8.69
N THR A 66 7.24 4.41 -7.85
CA THR A 66 5.78 4.39 -7.81
C THR A 66 5.26 5.82 -7.73
N THR A 67 4.03 6.00 -8.19
CA THR A 67 3.29 7.25 -8.04
C THR A 67 1.86 6.90 -7.67
N ASP A 68 1.36 7.51 -6.60
CA ASP A 68 -0.02 7.33 -6.19
C ASP A 68 -0.56 8.65 -5.62
N PHE A 69 -1.70 9.07 -6.15
CA PHE A 69 -2.40 10.31 -5.78
C PHE A 69 -3.91 10.10 -5.87
N PHE A 70 -4.66 10.80 -5.04
CA PHE A 70 -6.12 10.67 -5.01
C PHE A 70 -6.78 11.90 -4.37
N MET A 71 -8.10 11.97 -4.49
CA MET A 71 -8.93 13.01 -3.90
C MET A 71 -9.23 12.73 -2.41
N PRO A 72 -9.48 13.76 -1.58
CA PRO A 72 -9.64 13.65 -0.14
C PRO A 72 -10.56 12.52 0.34
N VAL A 73 -10.07 11.76 1.31
CA VAL A 73 -10.81 10.69 2.02
C VAL A 73 -11.30 11.11 3.39
N VAL A 74 -10.74 12.19 3.94
CA VAL A 74 -11.04 12.74 5.26
C VAL A 74 -11.12 14.25 5.16
N ASP A 75 -11.86 14.85 6.10
CA ASP A 75 -12.06 16.31 6.12
C ASP A 75 -10.89 17.06 6.77
N ASP A 76 -10.09 16.41 7.61
CA ASP A 76 -8.89 17.03 8.16
C ASP A 76 -7.76 17.08 7.12
N PRO A 77 -7.24 18.27 6.76
CA PRO A 77 -6.23 18.39 5.72
C PRO A 77 -4.89 17.74 6.07
N PHE A 78 -4.48 17.82 7.34
CA PHE A 78 -3.20 17.26 7.79
C PHE A 78 -3.24 15.73 7.71
N ASP A 79 -4.32 15.11 8.20
CA ASP A 79 -4.51 13.67 8.10
C ASP A 79 -4.69 13.20 6.65
N PHE A 80 -5.37 13.97 5.79
CA PHE A 80 -5.42 13.66 4.36
C PHE A 80 -4.02 13.58 3.76
N GLY A 81 -3.17 14.58 4.04
CA GLY A 81 -1.78 14.59 3.61
C GLY A 81 -1.00 13.37 4.09
N ARG A 82 -1.17 12.98 5.36
CA ARG A 82 -0.54 11.78 5.93
C ARG A 82 -1.00 10.50 5.25
N ILE A 83 -2.29 10.36 4.99
CA ILE A 83 -2.86 9.17 4.35
C ILE A 83 -2.32 9.05 2.92
N ALA A 84 -2.32 10.14 2.16
CA ALA A 84 -1.80 10.18 0.79
C ALA A 84 -0.31 9.80 0.73
N ALA A 85 0.52 10.43 1.56
CA ALA A 85 1.95 10.13 1.61
C ALA A 85 2.23 8.68 2.03
N THR A 86 1.47 8.16 2.98
CA THR A 86 1.66 6.78 3.44
C THR A 86 1.26 5.77 2.37
N ASN A 87 0.18 6.03 1.65
CA ASN A 87 -0.25 5.19 0.53
C ASN A 87 0.80 5.16 -0.57
N ALA A 88 1.33 6.31 -0.99
CA ALA A 88 2.39 6.35 -2.00
C ALA A 88 3.67 5.61 -1.55
N LEU A 89 4.03 5.67 -0.27
CA LEU A 89 5.19 4.94 0.25
C LEU A 89 4.93 3.44 0.41
N SER A 90 3.67 2.99 0.52
CA SER A 90 3.39 1.58 0.76
C SER A 90 3.83 0.68 -0.38
N ASP A 91 3.77 1.16 -1.61
CA ASP A 91 4.16 0.37 -2.79
C ASP A 91 5.67 0.14 -2.83
N VAL A 92 6.47 1.14 -2.43
CA VAL A 92 7.93 0.98 -2.27
C VAL A 92 8.24 -0.13 -1.25
N TYR A 93 7.53 -0.12 -0.12
CA TYR A 93 7.67 -1.15 0.90
C TYR A 93 7.16 -2.52 0.46
N ALA A 94 6.11 -2.57 -0.37
CA ALA A 94 5.56 -3.81 -0.92
C ALA A 94 6.56 -4.52 -1.84
N MET A 95 7.35 -3.75 -2.60
CA MET A 95 8.44 -4.28 -3.44
C MET A 95 9.69 -4.67 -2.64
N GLY A 96 9.70 -4.51 -1.31
CA GLY A 96 10.85 -4.78 -0.45
C GLY A 96 11.96 -3.72 -0.49
N ALA A 97 11.67 -2.55 -1.07
CA ALA A 97 12.64 -1.47 -1.20
C ALA A 97 12.66 -0.55 0.02
N THR A 98 13.79 0.13 0.20
CA THR A 98 13.95 1.20 1.19
C THR A 98 13.75 2.54 0.49
N PRO A 99 12.77 3.37 0.90
CA PRO A 99 12.56 4.69 0.33
C PRO A 99 13.79 5.59 0.48
N ILE A 100 14.04 6.45 -0.51
CA ILE A 100 15.16 7.41 -0.51
C ILE A 100 14.68 8.86 -0.49
N PHE A 101 13.67 9.21 -1.27
CA PHE A 101 13.02 10.52 -1.29
C PHE A 101 11.67 10.43 -2.01
N ALA A 102 10.87 11.48 -1.88
CA ALA A 102 9.60 11.62 -2.58
C ALA A 102 9.46 12.99 -3.25
N LEU A 103 8.59 13.08 -4.26
CA LEU A 103 8.18 14.33 -4.90
C LEU A 103 6.68 14.51 -4.73
N ALA A 104 6.25 15.70 -4.30
CA ALA A 104 4.84 16.00 -4.10
C ALA A 104 4.12 16.25 -5.43
N LEU A 105 2.94 15.66 -5.58
CA LEU A 105 2.01 15.92 -6.67
C LEU A 105 0.80 16.64 -6.09
N VAL A 106 0.55 17.86 -6.57
CA VAL A 106 -0.45 18.76 -5.97
C VAL A 106 -1.35 19.32 -7.06
N GLY A 107 -2.65 19.04 -6.99
CA GLY A 107 -3.68 19.76 -7.73
C GLY A 107 -4.64 20.36 -6.72
N MET A 108 -4.80 21.69 -6.66
CA MET A 108 -5.65 22.30 -5.63
C MET A 108 -6.48 23.44 -6.20
N PRO A 109 -7.77 23.56 -5.83
CA PRO A 109 -8.59 24.69 -6.23
C PRO A 109 -8.24 25.91 -5.37
N VAL A 110 -7.26 26.71 -5.81
CA VAL A 110 -6.75 27.85 -5.01
C VAL A 110 -7.77 28.98 -4.83
N SER A 111 -8.85 28.97 -5.62
CA SER A 111 -10.00 29.86 -5.48
C SER A 111 -11.01 29.39 -4.42
N VAL A 112 -10.94 28.13 -3.99
CA VAL A 112 -11.89 27.49 -3.07
C VAL A 112 -11.25 27.15 -1.73
N LEU A 113 -9.99 26.71 -1.73
CA LEU A 113 -9.23 26.38 -0.53
C LEU A 113 -8.15 27.44 -0.28
N SER A 114 -8.02 27.88 0.98
CA SER A 114 -6.91 28.74 1.38
C SER A 114 -5.55 28.04 1.25
N THR A 115 -4.54 28.87 1.07
CA THR A 115 -3.13 28.46 1.12
C THR A 115 -2.76 27.80 2.44
N ASP A 116 -3.43 28.17 3.54
CA ASP A 116 -3.20 27.58 4.86
C ASP A 116 -3.71 26.14 4.92
N THR A 117 -4.91 25.88 4.39
CA THR A 117 -5.47 24.53 4.28
C THR A 117 -4.60 23.66 3.36
N ILE A 118 -4.18 24.17 2.21
CA ILE A 118 -3.26 23.47 1.30
C ILE A 118 -1.92 23.20 2.00
N GLY A 119 -1.39 24.18 2.73
CA GLY A 119 -0.17 24.06 3.51
C GLY A 119 -0.24 22.94 4.56
N ARG A 120 -1.39 22.79 5.24
CA ARG A 120 -1.61 21.69 6.19
C ARG A 120 -1.56 20.31 5.53
N ILE A 121 -2.07 20.17 4.30
CA ILE A 121 -1.96 18.91 3.53
C ILE A 121 -0.49 18.56 3.27
N LEU A 122 0.27 19.54 2.79
CA LEU A 122 1.70 19.36 2.50
C LEU A 122 2.50 19.03 3.77
N GLN A 123 2.19 19.69 4.89
CA GLN A 123 2.80 19.39 6.20
C GLN A 123 2.47 17.96 6.66
N GLY A 124 1.22 17.52 6.46
CA GLY A 124 0.81 16.15 6.74
C GLY A 124 1.62 15.14 5.97
N GLY A 125 1.76 15.31 4.65
CA GLY A 125 2.57 14.41 3.83
C GLY A 125 4.06 14.42 4.20
N ALA A 126 4.62 15.63 4.40
CA ALA A 126 6.00 15.78 4.82
C ALA A 126 6.29 15.13 6.18
N SER A 127 5.33 15.13 7.12
CA SER A 127 5.49 14.48 8.42
C SER A 127 5.69 12.96 8.32
N VAL A 128 5.00 12.31 7.37
CA VAL A 128 5.14 10.86 7.12
C VAL A 128 6.48 10.56 6.47
N CYS A 129 6.90 11.36 5.49
CA CYS A 129 8.22 11.24 4.88
C CYS A 129 9.33 11.41 5.92
N ALA A 130 9.20 12.40 6.82
CA ALA A 130 10.14 12.60 7.93
C ALA A 130 10.17 11.39 8.88
N ALA A 131 9.01 10.80 9.21
CA ALA A 131 8.93 9.59 10.02
C ALA A 131 9.56 8.36 9.34
N ALA A 132 9.50 8.30 8.00
CA ALA A 132 10.19 7.31 7.18
C ALA A 132 11.69 7.61 6.98
N GLY A 133 12.19 8.76 7.44
CA GLY A 133 13.59 9.15 7.32
C GLY A 133 13.98 9.67 5.94
N ILE A 134 13.02 10.13 5.13
CA ILE A 134 13.25 10.62 3.78
C ILE A 134 12.75 12.06 3.61
N PRO A 135 13.36 12.86 2.71
CA PRO A 135 12.85 14.18 2.37
C PRO A 135 11.72 14.11 1.33
N VAL A 136 10.83 15.09 1.38
CA VAL A 136 10.08 15.52 0.20
C VAL A 136 10.99 16.49 -0.56
N ALA A 137 11.58 16.03 -1.66
CA ALA A 137 12.67 16.71 -2.37
C ALA A 137 12.21 17.72 -3.43
N GLY A 138 10.92 18.02 -3.47
CA GLY A 138 10.31 18.90 -4.47
C GLY A 138 8.93 18.40 -4.86
N GLY A 139 8.47 18.81 -6.03
CA GLY A 139 7.16 18.42 -6.54
C GLY A 139 6.70 19.27 -7.71
N HIS A 140 5.45 19.04 -8.11
CA HIS A 140 4.76 19.86 -9.09
C HIS A 140 3.36 20.19 -8.58
N SER A 141 2.94 21.43 -8.81
CA SER A 141 1.62 21.93 -8.41
C SER A 141 0.87 22.57 -9.56
N ILE A 142 -0.41 22.27 -9.67
CA ILE A 142 -1.33 22.88 -10.64
C ILE A 142 -2.59 23.40 -9.94
N ASP A 143 -3.20 24.43 -10.50
CA ASP A 143 -4.58 24.80 -10.15
C ASP A 143 -5.53 23.76 -10.75
N SER A 144 -6.46 23.26 -9.94
CA SER A 144 -7.35 22.15 -10.30
C SER A 144 -8.72 22.39 -9.70
N VAL A 145 -9.78 21.94 -10.39
CA VAL A 145 -11.15 22.02 -9.86
C VAL A 145 -11.32 21.15 -8.61
N GLU A 146 -10.68 19.98 -8.59
CA GLU A 146 -10.71 19.06 -7.44
C GLU A 146 -9.36 19.06 -6.70
N PRO A 147 -9.39 18.94 -5.36
CA PRO A 147 -8.18 18.71 -4.58
C PRO A 147 -7.62 17.31 -4.85
N ILE A 148 -6.37 17.26 -5.25
CA ILE A 148 -5.59 16.06 -5.58
C ILE A 148 -4.26 16.18 -4.87
N TYR A 149 -3.92 15.17 -4.07
CA TYR A 149 -2.62 15.10 -3.43
C TYR A 149 -2.08 13.68 -3.45
N GLY A 150 -0.77 13.57 -3.60
CA GLY A 150 -0.05 12.31 -3.56
C GLY A 150 1.44 12.53 -3.71
N LEU A 151 2.17 11.42 -3.79
CA LEU A 151 3.62 11.45 -3.96
C LEU A 151 4.04 10.52 -5.09
N LEU A 152 5.07 10.95 -5.81
CA LEU A 152 5.99 10.02 -6.45
C LEU A 152 7.00 9.60 -5.38
N ALA A 153 7.13 8.29 -5.15
CA ALA A 153 8.04 7.73 -4.18
C ALA A 153 9.11 6.89 -4.87
N LEU A 154 10.36 7.09 -4.47
CA LEU A 154 11.50 6.33 -4.97
C LEU A 154 12.15 5.56 -3.84
N GLY A 155 12.57 4.34 -4.15
CA GLY A 155 13.31 3.48 -3.23
C GLY A 155 14.38 2.66 -3.92
N LEU A 156 15.29 2.12 -3.11
CA LEU A 156 16.35 1.23 -3.57
C LEU A 156 16.19 -0.15 -2.95
N VAL A 157 16.49 -1.16 -3.75
CA VAL A 157 16.50 -2.57 -3.33
C VAL A 157 17.63 -3.30 -4.06
N HIS A 158 18.15 -4.37 -3.46
CA HIS A 158 19.05 -5.26 -4.20
C HIS A 158 18.23 -6.00 -5.28
N PRO A 159 18.72 -6.13 -6.54
CA PRO A 159 17.95 -6.77 -7.61
C PRO A 159 17.44 -8.17 -7.27
N ASP A 160 18.21 -8.96 -6.51
CA ASP A 160 17.81 -10.32 -6.09
C ASP A 160 16.82 -10.37 -4.91
N GLN A 161 16.46 -9.21 -4.33
CA GLN A 161 15.56 -9.10 -3.17
C GLN A 161 14.25 -8.40 -3.52
N VAL A 162 14.02 -8.09 -4.80
CA VAL A 162 12.76 -7.50 -5.27
C VAL A 162 11.61 -8.47 -4.96
N LEU A 163 10.64 -7.99 -4.19
CA LEU A 163 9.40 -8.71 -3.97
C LEU A 163 8.44 -8.40 -5.12
N THR A 164 7.81 -9.43 -5.67
CA THR A 164 6.82 -9.29 -6.74
C THR A 164 5.57 -10.06 -6.36
N ASN A 165 4.46 -9.79 -7.04
CA ASN A 165 3.22 -10.56 -6.93
C ASN A 165 3.34 -11.98 -7.48
N ARG A 166 4.50 -12.34 -8.03
CA ARG A 166 4.81 -13.67 -8.58
C ARG A 166 5.64 -14.48 -7.57
N GLY A 167 5.49 -15.79 -7.62
CA GLY A 167 6.33 -16.72 -6.86
C GLY A 167 5.68 -17.33 -5.62
N ALA A 168 4.43 -16.97 -5.30
CA ALA A 168 3.64 -17.70 -4.32
C ALA A 168 3.41 -19.15 -4.78
N ARG A 169 3.53 -20.10 -3.85
CA ARG A 169 3.41 -21.55 -4.09
C ARG A 169 2.30 -22.14 -3.24
N VAL A 170 1.75 -23.27 -3.71
CA VAL A 170 0.81 -24.05 -2.90
C VAL A 170 1.49 -24.45 -1.60
N GLY A 171 0.87 -24.10 -0.47
CA GLY A 171 1.42 -24.31 0.87
C GLY A 171 1.91 -23.04 1.56
N ASP A 172 2.06 -21.92 0.84
CA ASP A 172 2.38 -20.63 1.45
C ASP A 172 1.23 -20.10 2.31
N VAL A 173 1.58 -19.24 3.26
CA VAL A 173 0.63 -18.61 4.19
C VAL A 173 0.38 -17.15 3.81
N LEU A 174 -0.89 -16.76 3.78
CA LEU A 174 -1.27 -15.36 3.58
C LEU A 174 -1.19 -14.61 4.93
N ILE A 175 -0.37 -13.56 4.98
CA ILE A 175 -0.22 -12.70 6.15
C ILE A 175 -0.80 -11.34 5.82
N LEU A 176 -1.74 -10.89 6.65
CA LEU A 176 -2.33 -9.57 6.56
C LEU A 176 -1.86 -8.72 7.74
N THR A 177 -1.23 -7.58 7.46
CA THR A 177 -0.63 -6.68 8.48
C THR A 177 -1.58 -5.59 8.95
N LYS A 178 -2.66 -5.30 8.20
CA LYS A 178 -3.68 -4.28 8.49
C LYS A 178 -5.09 -4.84 8.31
N ALA A 179 -6.05 -4.38 9.11
CA ALA A 179 -7.43 -4.84 8.98
C ALA A 179 -8.05 -4.41 7.63
N LEU A 180 -8.90 -5.27 7.06
CA LEU A 180 -9.66 -4.97 5.85
C LEU A 180 -10.90 -4.14 6.22
N GLU A 181 -10.72 -2.85 6.49
CA GLU A 181 -11.84 -1.94 6.86
C GLU A 181 -11.89 -0.67 5.98
N ALA A 182 -10.85 -0.40 5.18
CA ALA A 182 -10.64 0.88 4.49
C ALA A 182 -11.64 1.25 3.37
N GLY A 183 -12.65 0.42 3.07
CA GLY A 183 -13.61 0.66 1.98
C GLY A 183 -15.08 0.44 2.32
N ARG A 184 -15.43 -0.03 3.53
CA ARG A 184 -16.83 -0.28 3.93
C ARG A 184 -17.05 0.13 5.39
N SER A 185 -17.29 1.41 5.59
CA SER A 185 -17.88 2.01 6.80
C SER A 185 -17.03 2.00 8.07
N ALA A 186 -16.91 3.18 8.70
CA ALA A 186 -16.77 3.29 10.15
C ALA A 186 -17.81 2.38 10.82
N GLY A 187 -17.37 1.52 11.74
CA GLY A 187 -18.26 0.71 12.56
C GLY A 187 -18.51 -0.71 12.08
N ARG A 188 -17.48 -1.56 12.12
CA ARG A 188 -17.63 -2.99 12.51
C ARG A 188 -16.26 -3.59 12.80
N ALA A 189 -15.91 -3.65 14.09
CA ALA A 189 -14.69 -4.29 14.57
C ALA A 189 -14.59 -5.74 14.06
N CYS A 190 -13.62 -6.02 13.19
CA CYS A 190 -13.35 -7.36 12.73
C CYS A 190 -12.76 -8.22 13.88
N ARG A 191 -13.56 -9.14 14.43
CA ARG A 191 -13.07 -10.21 15.29
C ARG A 191 -12.17 -11.14 14.46
N TYR A 192 -10.89 -11.17 14.81
CA TYR A 192 -9.91 -12.09 14.25
C TYR A 192 -10.33 -13.55 14.53
N ARG A 193 -10.82 -14.25 13.49
CA ARG A 193 -11.00 -15.71 13.49
C ARG A 193 -9.89 -16.31 12.64
N ARG A 194 -8.97 -17.07 13.26
CA ARG A 194 -7.99 -17.88 12.53
C ARG A 194 -8.73 -18.92 11.67
N HIS A 195 -8.90 -18.64 10.38
CA HIS A 195 -9.25 -19.67 9.43
C HIS A 195 -7.95 -20.33 8.94
N ARG A 196 -7.70 -21.57 9.38
CA ARG A 196 -6.83 -22.48 8.63
C ARG A 196 -7.55 -22.74 7.31
N PHE A 197 -7.01 -22.23 6.21
CA PHE A 197 -7.42 -22.71 4.89
C PHE A 197 -7.11 -24.20 4.84
N ARG A 198 -8.16 -25.01 4.72
CA ARG A 198 -8.05 -26.44 4.52
C ARG A 198 -7.70 -26.61 3.03
N PRO A 199 -6.64 -27.33 2.66
CA PRO A 199 -6.38 -27.59 1.24
C PRO A 199 -7.62 -28.30 0.67
N ALA A 200 -8.12 -27.79 -0.46
CA ALA A 200 -9.11 -28.52 -1.25
C ALA A 200 -8.50 -29.88 -1.57
N GLY A 201 -9.18 -30.95 -1.15
CA GLY A 201 -8.74 -32.31 -1.43
C GLY A 201 -8.66 -32.53 -2.94
N PRO A 202 -7.81 -33.46 -3.41
CA PRO A 202 -7.75 -33.78 -4.83
C PRO A 202 -9.12 -34.24 -5.32
N CYS A 203 -9.54 -33.70 -6.47
CA CYS A 203 -10.69 -34.20 -7.21
C CYS A 203 -10.55 -35.71 -7.39
N ALA A 204 -11.57 -36.44 -6.94
CA ALA A 204 -11.64 -37.88 -7.05
C ALA A 204 -11.48 -38.33 -8.52
N GLY A 205 -10.49 -39.18 -8.76
CA GLY A 205 -10.41 -40.08 -9.90
C GLY A 205 -10.18 -41.48 -9.34
N ASP A 206 -11.06 -42.40 -9.74
CA ASP A 206 -11.25 -43.76 -9.23
C ASP A 206 -9.99 -44.64 -9.18
N GLY A 207 -9.97 -45.59 -8.22
CA GLY A 207 -9.17 -46.81 -8.36
C GLY A 207 -8.52 -47.37 -7.08
N ALA A 208 -9.30 -48.13 -6.31
CA ALA A 208 -8.94 -49.30 -5.48
C ALA A 208 -7.50 -49.49 -4.93
N GLY A 209 -7.38 -49.61 -3.60
CA GLY A 209 -6.18 -50.21 -2.97
C GLY A 209 -6.18 -50.13 -1.44
N ARG A 210 -6.31 -51.27 -0.75
CA ARG A 210 -6.59 -51.44 0.69
C ARG A 210 -5.38 -51.22 1.63
N GLY A 211 -5.68 -50.92 2.90
CA GLY A 211 -4.88 -51.25 4.10
C GLY A 211 -3.87 -50.16 4.52
N ILE A 212 -3.60 -49.85 5.79
CA ILE A 212 -3.71 -50.58 7.06
C ILE A 212 -3.84 -49.54 8.20
N ALA A 213 -4.50 -49.95 9.29
CA ALA A 213 -4.75 -49.24 10.53
C ALA A 213 -3.50 -48.98 11.40
N GLY A 214 -3.60 -47.99 12.31
CA GLY A 214 -2.63 -47.81 13.39
C GLY A 214 -2.93 -46.62 14.31
N ARG A 215 -3.79 -46.84 15.31
CA ARG A 215 -3.95 -45.97 16.51
C ARG A 215 -2.71 -46.05 17.40
N ALA A 216 -2.40 -44.95 18.10
CA ALA A 216 -2.11 -44.85 19.55
C ALA A 216 -1.23 -43.60 19.82
N LEU A 217 -1.74 -42.59 20.53
CA LEU A 217 -1.64 -42.35 21.98
C LEU A 217 -0.54 -41.32 22.32
N GLY A 218 -0.83 -40.46 23.31
CA GLY A 218 0.19 -39.73 24.04
C GLY A 218 0.04 -38.22 23.97
N GLY A 219 -0.74 -37.65 24.91
CA GLY A 219 -0.60 -36.23 25.24
C GLY A 219 0.75 -35.96 25.90
N LEU A 220 1.16 -34.69 25.89
CA LEU A 220 1.70 -33.99 27.07
C LEU A 220 1.91 -32.51 26.73
N SER A 221 1.45 -31.72 27.67
CA SER A 221 1.66 -30.30 27.93
C SER A 221 3.11 -29.81 27.76
N GLY A 222 3.27 -28.61 27.18
CA GLY A 222 4.49 -27.81 27.24
C GLY A 222 4.34 -26.45 26.55
N PRO A 223 4.92 -25.35 27.08
CA PRO A 223 4.67 -23.99 26.62
C PRO A 223 5.25 -23.77 25.21
N ALA A 224 4.47 -23.09 24.37
CA ALA A 224 4.85 -22.74 23.00
C ALA A 224 6.20 -21.99 22.99
N ARG A 225 7.23 -22.65 22.46
CA ARG A 225 8.50 -22.03 22.11
C ARG A 225 8.23 -20.92 21.10
N TRP A 226 8.52 -19.69 21.49
CA TRP A 226 8.65 -18.57 20.58
C TRP A 226 9.80 -18.86 19.62
N CYS A 227 9.49 -19.02 18.33
CA CYS A 227 10.50 -19.05 17.29
C CYS A 227 11.10 -17.65 17.16
N ARG A 228 12.22 -17.41 17.87
CA ARG A 228 13.07 -16.23 17.67
C ARG A 228 13.90 -16.46 16.43
N SER A 229 13.42 -15.99 15.27
CA SER A 229 14.29 -15.70 14.13
C SER A 229 14.54 -14.19 14.06
N PRO A 230 15.81 -13.74 13.99
CA PRO A 230 16.15 -12.33 14.00
C PRO A 230 16.04 -11.74 12.58
N CYS A 231 14.87 -11.22 12.19
CA CYS A 231 14.83 -10.29 11.05
C CYS A 231 15.26 -8.90 11.53
N GLN A 232 16.53 -8.58 11.31
CA GLN A 232 17.19 -7.37 11.80
C GLN A 232 16.87 -6.07 11.02
N GLY A 233 15.93 -6.08 10.05
CA GLY A 233 15.52 -4.86 9.30
C GLY A 233 14.27 -4.11 9.79
N ARG A 234 13.58 -4.58 10.84
CA ARG A 234 12.15 -4.24 11.10
C ARG A 234 11.86 -3.10 12.09
N ARG A 235 12.70 -2.06 12.21
CA ARG A 235 12.37 -0.91 13.09
C ARG A 235 11.52 0.15 12.40
N ALA A 236 11.82 0.51 11.15
CA ALA A 236 11.07 1.54 10.41
C ALA A 236 9.65 1.06 10.02
N HIS A 237 9.53 -0.15 9.45
CA HIS A 237 8.25 -0.76 9.06
C HIS A 237 7.23 -0.82 10.21
N ARG A 238 7.67 -1.17 11.43
CA ARG A 238 6.77 -1.26 12.59
C ARG A 238 6.25 0.10 13.05
N ARG A 239 7.02 1.17 12.85
CA ARG A 239 6.65 2.51 13.34
C ARG A 239 5.58 3.14 12.46
N ILE A 240 5.72 3.03 11.14
CA ILE A 240 4.72 3.51 10.16
C ILE A 240 3.42 2.72 10.27
N ASP A 241 3.48 1.38 10.36
CA ASP A 241 2.28 0.55 10.50
C ASP A 241 1.53 0.80 11.83
N ALA A 242 2.24 1.12 12.92
CA ALA A 242 1.64 1.45 14.21
C ALA A 242 0.96 2.83 14.20
N GLU A 243 1.57 3.84 13.60
CA GLU A 243 0.99 5.19 13.46
C GLU A 243 -0.25 5.19 12.56
N LEU A 244 -0.26 4.36 11.50
CA LEU A 244 -1.44 4.17 10.65
C LEU A 244 -2.60 3.50 11.37
N GLY A 245 -2.31 2.48 12.19
CA GLY A 245 -3.33 1.83 13.02
C GLY A 245 -3.93 2.76 14.07
N GLN A 246 -3.25 3.84 14.44
CA GLN A 246 -3.75 4.89 15.33
C GLN A 246 -4.52 5.99 14.59
N LEU A 247 -4.04 6.43 13.42
CA LEU A 247 -4.75 7.34 12.51
C LEU A 247 -6.17 6.85 12.19
N TRP A 248 -6.31 5.58 11.81
CA TRP A 248 -7.61 4.98 11.51
C TRP A 248 -8.49 4.74 12.75
N ARG A 249 -7.91 4.66 13.96
CA ARG A 249 -8.69 4.57 15.22
C ARG A 249 -9.11 5.95 15.74
N GLY A 250 -8.32 6.98 15.47
CA GLY A 250 -8.55 8.36 15.93
C GLY A 250 -9.72 9.05 15.23
N SER A 251 -10.03 8.68 13.98
CA SER A 251 -11.19 9.22 13.24
C SER A 251 -12.54 8.59 13.62
N ALA A 252 -12.58 7.71 14.64
CA ALA A 252 -13.80 7.03 15.09
C ALA A 252 -14.35 7.55 16.44
N VAL A 253 -13.80 8.63 17.00
CA VAL A 253 -14.34 9.29 18.20
C VAL A 253 -14.28 10.81 18.04
N ALA A 254 -15.28 11.36 17.38
CA ALA A 254 -15.98 12.62 17.69
C ALA A 254 -17.18 12.75 16.74
#